data_AF-A0A6B0CJD2-F1
#
_entry.id   AF-A0A6B0CJD2-F1
#
_cell.length_a   1.000
_cell.length_b   1.000
_cell.length_c   1.000
_cell.angle_alpha   90.00
_cell.angle_beta   90.00
_cell.angle_gamma   90.00
#
_symmetry.space_group_name_H-M   'P 1'
#
loop_
_entity.id
_entity.type
_entity.pdbx_description
1 polymer ?
#
loop_
_entity_poly.entity_id
_entity_poly.type
_entity_poly.pdbx_seq_one_letter_code
_entity_poly.pdbx_strand_id
1 'polypeptide(L)'
;FTGHDIQNWFMNAHIYLELADDYQALAILPLWHHDDTYLFDLLLRKIEDMILPKKSVSKVKQTQLLTTEGNYKPKRFEYVTWCDLKKAKGKVLARHIVPYPPGIPIIFKGETITENMIELVNEYLETGMIVEGIKNNKILVEDE
;
A
#
# COMPACT_ATOMS: atom_id res chain seq x y z
N PHE A 1 -9.74 -3.75 -13.61
CA PHE A 1 -8.80 -2.63 -13.72
C PHE A 1 -8.47 -2.19 -12.32
N THR A 2 -7.23 -1.79 -12.09
CA THR A 2 -6.77 -1.24 -10.82
C THR A 2 -6.94 0.28 -10.79
N GLY A 3 -6.76 0.90 -9.63
CA GLY A 3 -6.59 2.34 -9.56
C GLY A 3 -5.40 2.84 -10.38
N HIS A 4 -4.31 2.08 -10.44
CA HIS A 4 -3.14 2.42 -11.26
C HIS A 4 -3.48 2.50 -12.76
N ASP A 5 -4.36 1.61 -13.26
CA ASP A 5 -4.87 1.69 -14.64
C ASP A 5 -5.62 3.02 -14.86
N ILE A 6 -6.51 3.38 -13.93
CA ILE A 6 -7.31 4.61 -14.00
C ILE A 6 -6.40 5.84 -13.97
N GLN A 7 -5.45 5.88 -13.04
CA GLN A 7 -4.47 6.97 -12.94
C GLN A 7 -3.68 7.15 -14.26
N ASN A 8 -3.28 6.06 -14.90
CA ASN A 8 -2.61 6.12 -16.20
C ASN A 8 -3.52 6.65 -17.32
N TRP A 9 -4.80 6.28 -17.35
CA TRP A 9 -5.74 6.80 -18.36
C TRP A 9 -5.95 8.30 -18.22
N PHE A 10 -6.14 8.79 -16.98
CA PHE A 10 -6.24 10.22 -16.69
C PHE A 10 -4.93 10.96 -17.04
N MET A 11 -3.77 10.40 -16.67
CA MET A 11 -2.47 10.98 -16.97
C MET A 11 -2.22 11.10 -18.48
N ASN A 12 -2.62 10.11 -19.28
CA ASN A 12 -2.55 10.15 -20.75
C ASN A 12 -3.42 11.27 -21.35
N ALA A 13 -4.49 11.67 -20.66
CA ALA A 13 -5.31 12.82 -21.01
C ALA A 13 -4.79 14.15 -20.42
N HIS A 14 -3.61 14.15 -19.78
CA HIS A 14 -3.03 15.27 -19.03
C HIS A 14 -3.87 15.73 -17.82
N ILE A 15 -4.53 14.78 -17.15
CA ILE A 15 -5.20 14.99 -15.86
C ILE A 15 -4.44 14.19 -14.81
N TYR A 16 -3.92 14.88 -13.80
CA TYR A 16 -3.08 14.26 -12.76
C TYR A 16 -3.89 14.02 -11.50
N LEU A 17 -4.09 12.75 -11.18
CA LEU A 17 -4.67 12.32 -9.90
C LEU A 17 -3.58 12.27 -8.83
N GLU A 18 -3.97 12.29 -7.55
CA GLU A 18 -3.01 12.35 -6.43
C GLU A 18 -2.28 11.02 -6.23
N LEU A 19 -3.04 9.94 -6.14
CA LEU A 19 -2.51 8.59 -5.88
C LEU A 19 -3.48 7.52 -6.38
N ALA A 20 -3.00 6.29 -6.40
CA ALA A 20 -3.79 5.11 -6.70
C ALA A 20 -3.28 3.88 -5.96
N ASP A 21 -4.19 2.92 -5.74
CA ASP A 21 -3.89 1.57 -5.28
C ASP A 21 -4.55 0.54 -6.22
N ASP A 22 -4.51 -0.75 -5.86
CA ASP A 22 -5.11 -1.80 -6.69
C ASP A 22 -6.65 -1.74 -6.77
N TYR A 23 -7.30 -0.95 -5.91
CA TYR A 23 -8.75 -0.79 -5.84
C TYR A 23 -9.25 0.45 -6.58
N GLN A 24 -8.56 1.59 -6.42
CA GLN A 24 -9.09 2.90 -6.80
C GLN A 24 -7.99 3.95 -7.04
N ALA A 25 -8.35 5.03 -7.72
CA ALA A 25 -7.54 6.23 -7.83
C ALA A 25 -8.23 7.40 -7.11
N LEU A 26 -7.44 8.27 -6.48
CA LEU A 26 -7.92 9.39 -5.67
C LEU A 26 -7.75 10.71 -6.42
N ALA A 27 -8.86 11.45 -6.57
CA ALA A 27 -8.85 12.84 -6.98
C ALA A 27 -9.03 13.75 -5.74
N ILE A 28 -8.09 14.65 -5.50
CA ILE A 28 -8.29 15.77 -4.57
C ILE A 28 -8.89 16.91 -5.39
N LEU A 29 -10.16 17.22 -5.13
CA LEU A 29 -10.86 18.25 -5.89
C LEU A 29 -10.42 19.65 -5.44
N PRO A 30 -10.24 20.60 -6.37
CA PRO A 30 -10.03 22.01 -6.02
C PRO A 30 -11.22 22.58 -5.25
N LEU A 31 -10.97 23.58 -4.42
CA LEU A 31 -12.02 24.42 -3.84
C LEU A 31 -12.38 25.52 -4.85
N TRP A 32 -13.17 25.17 -5.86
CA TRP A 32 -13.60 26.12 -6.90
C TRP A 32 -14.29 27.35 -6.29
N HIS A 33 -14.02 28.51 -6.87
CA HIS A 33 -14.61 29.79 -6.48
C HIS A 33 -14.88 30.66 -7.71
N HIS A 34 -15.63 31.75 -7.52
CA HIS A 34 -16.12 32.59 -8.62
C HIS A 34 -15.02 33.15 -9.54
N ASP A 35 -13.87 33.56 -8.97
CA ASP A 35 -12.72 34.07 -9.74
C ASP A 35 -11.67 33.00 -10.10
N ASP A 36 -12.02 31.70 -10.02
CA ASP A 36 -11.07 30.63 -10.30
C ASP A 36 -10.77 30.53 -11.80
N THR A 37 -9.53 30.19 -12.13
CA THR A 37 -9.04 29.97 -13.50
C THR A 37 -8.92 28.50 -13.85
N TYR A 38 -9.39 27.59 -12.99
CA TYR A 38 -9.36 26.16 -13.24
C TYR A 38 -10.10 25.80 -14.54
N LEU A 39 -9.47 24.97 -15.36
CA LEU A 39 -9.96 24.61 -16.70
C LEU A 39 -11.07 23.53 -16.63
N PHE A 40 -12.19 23.83 -15.94
CA PHE A 40 -13.24 22.86 -15.65
C PHE A 40 -13.91 22.30 -16.92
N ASP A 41 -14.27 23.15 -17.87
CA ASP A 41 -14.87 22.70 -19.14
C ASP A 41 -13.90 21.88 -20.00
N LEU A 42 -12.59 22.11 -19.85
CA LEU A 42 -11.59 21.28 -20.51
C LEU A 42 -11.45 19.92 -19.83
N LEU A 43 -11.50 19.88 -18.50
CA LEU A 43 -11.51 18.64 -17.71
C LEU A 43 -12.66 17.74 -18.15
N LEU A 44 -13.89 18.26 -18.20
CA LEU A 44 -15.07 17.48 -18.59
C LEU A 44 -14.93 16.92 -20.01
N ARG A 45 -14.57 17.77 -20.99
CA ARG A 45 -14.35 17.31 -22.38
C ARG A 45 -13.30 16.21 -22.48
N LYS A 46 -12.17 16.34 -21.77
CA LYS A 46 -11.12 15.32 -21.75
C LYS A 46 -11.59 13.98 -21.18
N ILE A 47 -12.49 14.00 -20.20
CA ILE A 47 -13.08 12.79 -19.63
C ILE A 47 -14.10 12.18 -20.60
N GLU A 48 -14.95 12.99 -21.22
CA GLU A 48 -15.94 12.54 -22.21
C GLU A 48 -15.29 11.89 -23.43
N ASP A 49 -14.17 12.44 -23.92
CA ASP A 49 -13.42 11.94 -25.06
C ASP A 49 -12.56 10.71 -24.73
N MET A 50 -12.48 10.30 -23.46
CA MET A 50 -11.59 9.23 -23.02
C MET A 50 -12.12 7.85 -23.49
N ILE A 51 -11.35 7.18 -24.33
CA ILE A 51 -11.68 5.82 -24.79
C ILE A 51 -11.20 4.80 -23.77
N LEU A 52 -12.16 4.18 -23.07
CA LEU A 52 -11.88 3.17 -22.06
C LEU A 52 -11.99 1.74 -22.61
N PRO A 53 -11.17 0.80 -22.11
CA PRO A 53 -11.32 -0.60 -22.45
C PRO A 53 -12.67 -1.16 -21.97
N LYS A 54 -13.17 -2.22 -22.63
CA LYS A 54 -14.39 -2.91 -22.19
C LYS A 54 -14.24 -3.38 -20.75
N LYS A 55 -15.28 -3.16 -19.94
CA LYS A 55 -15.29 -3.51 -18.52
C LYS A 55 -14.90 -4.98 -18.34
N SER A 56 -13.82 -5.19 -17.59
CA SER A 56 -13.41 -6.50 -17.10
C SER A 56 -13.42 -6.47 -15.57
N VAL A 57 -14.00 -7.51 -14.96
CA VAL A 57 -14.05 -7.63 -13.50
C VAL A 57 -12.74 -8.25 -13.04
N SER A 58 -11.89 -7.45 -12.37
CA SER A 58 -10.80 -8.00 -11.57
C SER A 58 -11.35 -8.43 -10.21
N LYS A 59 -11.10 -9.68 -9.81
CA LYS A 59 -11.35 -10.15 -8.44
C LYS A 59 -10.17 -9.71 -7.56
N VAL A 60 -10.14 -8.44 -7.15
CA VAL A 60 -9.18 -8.01 -6.13
C VAL A 60 -9.72 -8.46 -4.78
N LYS A 61 -8.97 -9.31 -4.07
CA LYS A 61 -9.34 -9.70 -2.69
C LYS A 61 -9.13 -8.50 -1.77
N GLN A 62 -10.03 -8.34 -0.81
CA GLN A 62 -9.87 -7.33 0.24
C GLN A 62 -8.70 -7.75 1.14
N THR A 63 -7.70 -6.88 1.29
CA THR A 63 -6.61 -7.09 2.23
C THR A 63 -7.15 -6.93 3.64
N GLN A 64 -7.02 -7.97 4.47
CA GLN A 64 -7.27 -7.83 5.90
C GLN A 64 -6.12 -7.05 6.52
N LEU A 65 -6.40 -6.00 7.30
CA LEU A 65 -5.38 -5.21 7.98
C LEU A 65 -5.19 -5.71 9.41
N LEU A 66 -3.98 -5.55 9.94
CA LEU A 66 -3.72 -5.82 11.35
C LEU A 66 -4.50 -4.82 12.21
N THR A 67 -5.34 -5.33 13.12
CA THR A 67 -6.20 -4.52 14.02
C THR A 67 -5.88 -4.72 15.50
N THR A 68 -4.91 -5.58 15.80
CA THR A 68 -4.46 -5.83 17.18
C THR A 68 -3.58 -4.70 17.68
N GLU A 69 -3.55 -4.51 19.01
CA GLU A 69 -2.57 -3.62 19.63
C GLU A 69 -1.12 -4.11 19.43
N GLY A 70 -0.16 -3.18 19.54
CA GLY A 70 1.26 -3.44 19.40
C GLY A 70 2.07 -2.63 20.40
N ASN A 71 3.21 -3.17 20.85
CA ASN A 71 4.18 -2.43 21.64
C ASN A 71 5.26 -1.86 20.73
N TYR A 72 5.42 -0.53 20.74
CA TYR A 72 6.41 0.17 19.95
C TYR A 72 7.59 0.64 20.82
N LYS A 73 8.80 0.36 20.36
CA LYS A 73 10.05 0.84 20.97
C LYS A 73 10.76 1.79 19.99
N PRO A 74 10.88 3.09 20.30
CA PRO A 74 11.66 4.02 19.49
C PRO A 74 13.15 3.70 19.64
N LYS A 75 13.67 2.85 18.74
CA LYS A 75 15.07 2.42 18.77
C LYS A 75 15.77 2.70 17.44
N ARG A 76 17.04 3.10 17.55
CA ARG A 76 17.98 3.12 16.43
C ARG A 76 18.74 1.80 16.48
N PHE A 77 18.60 0.98 15.44
CA PHE A 77 19.27 -0.31 15.36
C PHE A 77 20.71 -0.09 14.89
N GLU A 78 21.69 -0.53 15.69
CA GLU A 78 23.10 -0.56 15.30
C GLU A 78 23.39 -1.78 14.42
N TYR A 79 22.81 -2.92 14.77
CA TYR A 79 22.95 -4.19 14.07
C TYR A 79 21.57 -4.79 13.78
N VAL A 80 21.43 -5.35 12.57
CA VAL A 80 20.17 -5.95 12.09
C VAL A 80 20.47 -7.21 11.31
N THR A 81 19.57 -8.19 11.41
CA THR A 81 19.73 -9.47 10.72
C THR A 81 18.40 -9.96 10.13
N TRP A 82 18.49 -10.75 9.06
CA TRP A 82 17.32 -11.39 8.46
C TRP A 82 16.97 -12.66 9.22
N CYS A 83 15.84 -12.65 9.91
CA CYS A 83 15.34 -13.79 10.68
C CYS A 83 14.20 -14.48 9.94
N ASP A 84 14.18 -15.83 9.96
CA ASP A 84 13.05 -16.61 9.47
C ASP A 84 11.77 -16.13 10.15
N LEU A 85 10.71 -15.87 9.39
CA LEU A 85 9.45 -15.33 9.92
C LEU A 85 8.92 -16.18 11.09
N LYS A 86 9.02 -17.51 10.98
CA LYS A 86 8.61 -18.48 12.03
C LYS A 86 9.40 -18.38 13.34
N LYS A 87 10.58 -17.74 13.32
CA LYS A 87 11.47 -17.59 14.50
C LYS A 87 11.55 -16.14 15.00
N ALA A 88 10.77 -15.25 14.40
CA ALA A 88 10.88 -13.83 14.65
C ALA A 88 9.97 -13.34 15.81
N LYS A 89 9.09 -14.20 16.32
CA LYS A 89 8.22 -13.90 17.47
C LYS A 89 9.04 -13.37 18.66
N GLY A 90 8.57 -12.28 19.25
CA GLY A 90 9.20 -11.62 20.39
C GLY A 90 10.38 -10.70 20.04
N LYS A 91 10.90 -10.75 18.80
CA LYS A 91 11.97 -9.84 18.36
C LYS A 91 11.41 -8.47 17.98
N VAL A 92 12.28 -7.46 17.99
CA VAL A 92 11.92 -6.11 17.54
C VAL A 92 12.13 -6.01 16.03
N LEU A 93 11.09 -5.62 15.30
CA LEU A 93 11.12 -5.43 13.86
C LEU A 93 12.01 -4.23 13.49
N ALA A 94 12.92 -4.42 12.54
CA ALA A 94 13.87 -3.40 12.13
C ALA A 94 13.51 -2.69 10.80
N ARG A 95 12.47 -3.15 10.08
CA ARG A 95 11.98 -2.56 8.83
C ARG A 95 10.46 -2.73 8.72
N HIS A 96 9.75 -1.71 8.23
CA HIS A 96 8.31 -1.79 8.00
C HIS A 96 7.91 -2.99 7.12
N ILE A 97 6.77 -3.60 7.44
CA ILE A 97 6.09 -4.57 6.59
C ILE A 97 4.93 -3.86 5.88
N VAL A 98 4.95 -3.86 4.55
CA VAL A 98 4.04 -3.08 3.70
C VAL A 98 3.44 -4.01 2.63
N PRO A 99 2.21 -4.51 2.81
CA PRO A 99 1.52 -5.30 1.80
C PRO A 99 0.95 -4.42 0.69
N TYR A 100 0.96 -4.94 -0.53
CA TYR A 100 0.32 -4.36 -1.71
C TYR A 100 -0.78 -5.30 -2.22
N PRO A 101 -2.04 -4.83 -2.27
CA PRO A 101 -2.54 -3.52 -1.79
C PRO A 101 -2.72 -3.48 -0.25
N PRO A 102 -2.77 -2.28 0.39
CA PRO A 102 -2.86 -0.93 -0.20
C PRO A 102 -1.53 -0.17 -0.31
N GLY A 103 -0.39 -0.78 0.03
CA GLY A 103 0.91 -0.12 -0.07
C GLY A 103 1.24 0.84 1.07
N ILE A 104 0.64 0.61 2.24
CA ILE A 104 0.94 1.34 3.48
C ILE A 104 1.41 0.36 4.58
N PRO A 105 2.25 0.81 5.54
CA PRO A 105 2.74 -0.06 6.60
C PRO A 105 1.61 -0.59 7.50
N ILE A 106 1.66 -1.89 7.78
CA ILE A 106 0.76 -2.56 8.74
C ILE A 106 1.49 -3.02 10.02
N ILE A 107 2.81 -3.17 9.95
CA ILE A 107 3.68 -3.46 11.09
C ILE A 107 4.88 -2.51 10.99
N PHE A 108 5.07 -1.71 12.03
CA PHE A 108 6.06 -0.66 12.05
C PHE A 108 7.40 -1.16 12.60
N LYS A 109 8.50 -0.67 12.00
CA LYS A 109 9.83 -0.77 12.59
C LYS A 109 9.77 -0.26 14.04
N GLY A 110 10.28 -1.05 14.98
CA GLY A 110 10.22 -0.77 16.42
C GLY A 110 9.16 -1.58 17.16
N GLU A 111 8.22 -2.22 16.45
CA GLU A 111 7.25 -3.11 17.08
C GLU A 111 7.85 -4.47 17.46
N THR A 112 7.36 -5.04 18.57
CA THR A 112 7.63 -6.43 18.92
C THR A 112 6.73 -7.37 18.12
N ILE A 113 7.35 -8.27 17.36
CA ILE A 113 6.65 -9.20 16.47
C ILE A 113 5.83 -10.21 17.28
N THR A 114 4.54 -10.30 16.99
CA THR A 114 3.60 -11.23 17.65
C THR A 114 3.28 -12.45 16.78
N GLU A 115 2.59 -13.44 17.34
CA GLU A 115 2.11 -14.61 16.56
C GLU A 115 1.11 -14.18 15.49
N ASN A 116 0.12 -13.35 15.84
CA ASN A 116 -0.91 -12.89 14.92
C ASN A 116 -0.32 -12.11 13.73
N MET A 117 0.74 -11.33 13.97
CA MET A 117 1.49 -10.66 12.90
C MET A 117 2.13 -11.67 11.94
N ILE A 118 2.72 -12.75 12.47
CA ILE A 118 3.33 -13.81 11.66
C ILE A 118 2.28 -14.54 10.83
N GLU A 119 1.15 -14.90 11.44
CA GLU A 119 0.03 -15.56 10.76
C GLU A 119 -0.51 -14.71 9.61
N LEU A 120 -0.83 -13.44 9.87
CA LEU A 120 -1.33 -12.50 8.87
C LEU A 120 -0.34 -12.30 7.71
N VAL A 121 0.95 -12.19 8.03
CA VAL A 121 1.99 -12.07 7.00
C VAL A 121 2.09 -13.33 6.14
N ASN A 122 1.96 -14.53 6.73
CA ASN A 122 1.94 -15.77 5.96
C ASN A 122 0.72 -15.81 5.02
N GLU A 123 -0.46 -15.37 5.46
CA GLU A 123 -1.65 -15.30 4.60
C GLU A 123 -1.44 -14.42 3.36
N TYR A 124 -0.75 -13.28 3.50
CA TYR A 124 -0.39 -12.45 2.34
C TYR A 124 0.55 -13.17 1.38
N LEU A 125 1.56 -13.85 1.92
CA LEU A 125 2.53 -14.58 1.09
C LEU A 125 1.86 -15.76 0.37
N GLU A 126 0.95 -16.47 1.03
CA GLU A 126 0.19 -17.59 0.45
C GLU A 126 -0.79 -17.14 -0.64
N THR A 127 -1.32 -15.93 -0.54
CA THR A 127 -2.20 -15.34 -1.56
C THR A 127 -1.44 -14.71 -2.74
N GLY A 128 -0.11 -14.71 -2.69
CA GLY A 128 0.76 -14.13 -3.72
C GLY A 128 0.79 -12.60 -3.69
N MET A 129 0.37 -11.98 -2.59
CA MET A 129 0.47 -10.53 -2.42
C MET A 129 1.94 -10.11 -2.34
N ILE A 130 2.24 -8.94 -2.89
CA ILE A 130 3.57 -8.35 -2.78
C ILE A 130 3.68 -7.74 -1.38
N VAL A 131 4.71 -8.12 -0.63
CA VAL A 131 4.94 -7.59 0.73
C VAL A 131 6.35 -7.04 0.82
N GLU A 132 6.48 -5.71 0.85
CA GLU A 132 7.77 -5.08 1.13
C GLU A 132 8.16 -5.26 2.59
N GLY A 133 9.47 -5.29 2.84
CA GLY A 133 10.03 -5.58 4.16
C GLY A 133 10.33 -7.07 4.39
N ILE A 134 9.90 -7.94 3.47
CA ILE A 134 10.12 -9.39 3.51
C ILE A 134 11.02 -9.81 2.35
N LYS A 135 11.97 -10.71 2.61
CA LYS A 135 12.79 -11.36 1.57
C LYS A 135 12.98 -12.83 1.91
N ASN A 136 12.70 -13.73 0.97
CA ASN A 136 12.90 -15.18 1.13
C ASN A 136 12.26 -15.75 2.43
N ASN A 137 11.03 -15.34 2.74
CA ASN A 137 10.31 -15.68 4.00
C ASN A 137 11.05 -15.26 5.29
N LYS A 138 11.91 -14.25 5.20
CA LYS A 138 12.61 -13.64 6.31
C LYS A 138 12.19 -12.18 6.48
N ILE A 139 12.21 -11.73 7.72
CA ILE A 139 11.99 -10.34 8.10
C ILE A 139 13.23 -9.77 8.81
N LEU A 140 13.42 -8.47 8.68
CA LEU A 140 14.57 -7.80 9.27
C LEU A 140 14.27 -7.47 10.73
N VAL A 141 15.10 -7.98 11.64
CA VAL A 141 14.96 -7.78 13.08
C VAL A 141 16.23 -7.20 13.67
N GLU A 142 16.13 -6.65 14.88
CA GLU A 142 17.28 -6.34 15.71
C GLU A 142 18.17 -7.57 15.91
N ASP A 143 19.48 -7.39 15.70
CA ASP A 143 20.50 -8.38 16.04
C ASP A 143 20.91 -8.16 17.52
N GLU A 144 21.01 -9.25 18.28
CA GLU A 144 21.43 -9.22 19.69
C GLU A 144 22.95 -9.24 19.83
#